data_AF-A0A3N5FLL2-F1
#
_entry.id   AF-A0A3N5FLL2-F1
#
_cell.length_a   1.000
_cell.length_b   1.000
_cell.length_c   1.000
_cell.angle_alpha   90.00
_cell.angle_beta   90.00
_cell.angle_gamma   90.00
#
_symmetry.space_group_name_H-M   'P 1'
#
loop_
_entity.id
_entity.type
_entity.pdbx_description
1 polymer ?
#
loop_
_entity_poly.entity_id
_entity_poly.type
_entity_poly.pdbx_seq_one_letter_code
_entity_poly.pdbx_strand_id
1 'polypeptide(L)'
;GEASMVFAPAIMGDIGIAPRHAPLLTTLRPGEVRVQTPTGEEQFFYVSGGAIEVQPHVVTVLADTALRARDLDEAAAVKAKQRAEEALRDRGDKIGVAEAQAELARAMAQIKAIEKLRKLKQ
;
A
#
# COMPACT_ATOMS: atom_id res chain seq x y z
N GLY A 1 14.14 12.57 -3.97
CA GLY A 1 15.25 11.78 -4.54
C GLY A 1 15.05 11.67 -6.03
N GLU A 2 16.07 11.28 -6.77
CA GLU A 2 15.93 11.06 -8.22
C GLU A 2 15.24 9.73 -8.50
N ALA A 3 14.38 9.71 -9.52
CA ALA A 3 13.66 8.53 -9.98
C ALA A 3 13.60 8.53 -11.51
N SER A 4 13.78 7.36 -12.11
CA SER A 4 13.62 7.12 -13.55
C SER A 4 12.17 6.78 -13.89
N MET A 5 11.45 6.10 -13.00
CA MET A 5 10.03 5.77 -13.14
C MET A 5 9.36 5.72 -11.76
N VAL A 6 8.10 6.16 -11.69
CA VAL A 6 7.26 6.02 -10.50
C VAL A 6 5.95 5.33 -10.88
N PHE A 7 5.58 4.28 -10.17
CA PHE A 7 4.32 3.57 -10.34
C PHE A 7 3.48 3.76 -9.09
N ALA A 8 2.24 4.18 -9.25
CA ALA A 8 1.35 4.46 -8.13
C ALA A 8 -0.10 4.02 -8.43
N PRO A 9 -0.85 3.57 -7.40
CA PRO A 9 -2.24 3.16 -7.54
C PRO A 9 -3.16 4.38 -7.47
N ALA A 10 -3.47 5.02 -8.60
CA ALA A 10 -4.44 6.10 -8.64
C ALA A 10 -5.88 5.56 -8.53
N ILE A 11 -6.83 6.44 -8.21
CA ILE A 11 -8.24 6.06 -8.04
C ILE A 11 -8.87 5.47 -9.31
N MET A 12 -8.46 5.96 -10.48
CA MET A 12 -8.97 5.52 -11.78
C MET A 12 -8.24 4.31 -12.36
N GLY A 13 -7.14 3.88 -11.73
CA GLY A 13 -6.27 2.81 -12.24
C GLY A 13 -4.82 3.01 -11.81
N ASP A 14 -3.97 2.06 -12.15
CA ASP A 14 -2.54 2.19 -11.86
C ASP A 14 -1.89 3.12 -12.89
N ILE A 15 -1.03 4.03 -12.42
CA ILE A 15 -0.34 5.00 -13.26
C ILE A 15 1.17 4.76 -13.20
N GLY A 16 1.82 4.93 -14.35
CA GLY A 16 3.27 4.94 -14.49
C GLY A 16 3.74 6.31 -14.95
N ILE A 17 4.55 6.98 -14.14
CA ILE A 17 5.05 8.32 -14.35
C ILE A 17 6.51 8.21 -14.81
N ALA A 18 6.73 8.60 -16.06
CA ALA A 18 8.05 8.68 -16.69
C ALA A 18 8.60 10.12 -16.64
N PRO A 19 9.89 10.34 -16.97
CA PRO A 19 10.44 11.69 -17.05
C PRO A 19 9.68 12.51 -18.10
N ARG A 20 9.40 13.79 -17.78
CA ARG A 20 8.60 14.71 -18.62
C ARG A 20 7.13 14.29 -18.83
N HIS A 21 6.57 13.52 -17.89
CA HIS A 21 5.13 13.25 -17.90
C HIS A 21 4.31 14.55 -17.85
N ALA A 22 3.13 14.55 -18.47
CA ALA A 22 2.21 15.69 -18.41
C ALA A 22 1.83 16.01 -16.95
N PRO A 23 1.66 17.29 -16.59
CA PRO A 23 1.21 17.63 -15.25
C PRO A 23 -0.10 16.92 -14.89
N LEU A 24 -0.15 16.33 -13.70
CA LEU A 24 -1.27 15.52 -13.25
C LEU A 24 -1.45 15.69 -11.75
N LEU A 25 -2.69 15.88 -11.31
CA LEU A 25 -3.07 15.86 -9.90
C LEU A 25 -4.18 14.82 -9.73
N THR A 26 -3.95 13.82 -8.88
CA THR A 26 -4.95 12.78 -8.61
C THR A 26 -4.82 12.20 -7.22
N THR A 27 -5.86 11.51 -6.76
CA THR A 27 -5.88 10.82 -5.47
C THR A 27 -5.36 9.39 -5.62
N LEU A 28 -4.63 8.92 -4.62
CA LEU A 28 -4.12 7.56 -4.53
C LEU A 28 -5.03 6.67 -3.67
N ARG A 29 -5.19 5.43 -4.10
CA ARG A 29 -5.81 4.36 -3.30
C ARG A 29 -4.76 3.72 -2.37
N PRO A 30 -5.18 3.08 -1.26
CA PRO A 30 -4.26 2.29 -0.45
C PRO A 30 -3.59 1.21 -1.31
N GLY A 31 -2.25 1.15 -1.31
CA GLY A 31 -1.52 0.22 -2.16
C GLY A 31 0.00 0.46 -2.18
N GLU A 32 0.66 -0.24 -3.09
CA GLU A 32 2.11 -0.16 -3.25
C GLU A 32 2.50 0.90 -4.28
N VAL A 33 3.38 1.82 -3.89
CA VAL A 33 4.08 2.74 -4.77
C VAL A 33 5.48 2.20 -5.01
N ARG A 34 5.82 2.00 -6.29
CA ARG A 34 7.13 1.53 -6.72
C ARG A 34 7.89 2.66 -7.38
N VAL A 35 9.08 2.95 -6.87
CA VAL A 35 9.98 3.98 -7.39
C VAL A 35 11.22 3.30 -7.93
N GLN A 36 11.48 3.46 -9.22
CA GLN A 36 12.72 3.01 -9.84
C GLN A 36 13.71 4.17 -9.82
N THR A 37 14.89 3.92 -9.29
CA THR A 37 15.98 4.90 -9.26
C THR A 37 16.74 4.93 -10.59
N PRO A 38 17.52 5.98 -10.89
CA PRO A 38 18.36 6.02 -12.09
C PRO A 38 19.39 4.89 -12.20
N THR A 39 19.81 4.31 -11.06
CA THR A 39 20.73 3.16 -11.01
C THR A 39 20.04 1.83 -11.31
N GLY A 40 18.71 1.82 -11.48
CA GLY A 40 17.91 0.63 -11.73
C GLY A 40 17.39 -0.05 -10.46
N GLU A 41 17.78 0.41 -9.27
CA GLU A 41 17.24 -0.13 -8.02
C GLU A 41 15.76 0.23 -7.85
N GLU A 42 14.96 -0.75 -7.40
CA GLU A 42 13.55 -0.57 -7.11
C GLU A 42 13.32 -0.37 -5.62
N GLN A 43 12.62 0.71 -5.28
CA GLN A 43 12.18 1.03 -3.93
C GLN A 43 10.67 0.89 -3.85
N PHE A 44 10.22 0.16 -2.84
CA PHE A 44 8.81 -0.13 -2.62
C PHE A 44 8.32 0.60 -1.37
N PHE A 45 7.17 1.25 -1.48
CA PHE A 45 6.52 2.00 -0.42
C PHE A 45 5.07 1.58 -0.33
N TYR A 46 4.59 1.30 0.87
CA TYR A 46 3.18 1.14 1.13
C TYR A 46 2.58 2.50 1.50
N VAL A 47 1.51 2.89 0.80
CA VAL A 47 0.73 4.09 1.13
C VAL A 47 -0.69 3.67 1.51
N SER A 48 -1.22 4.24 2.59
CA SER A 48 -2.60 4.02 3.02
C SER A 48 -3.62 4.79 2.18
N GLY A 49 -3.16 5.69 1.31
CA GLY A 49 -3.97 6.63 0.54
C GLY A 49 -3.30 8.01 0.49
N GLY A 50 -3.94 8.96 -0.19
CA GLY A 50 -3.50 10.35 -0.25
C GLY A 50 -3.67 10.97 -1.64
N ALA A 51 -2.75 11.84 -2.02
CA ALA A 51 -2.71 12.49 -3.33
C ALA A 51 -1.31 12.43 -3.95
N ILE A 52 -1.27 12.47 -5.27
CA ILE A 52 -0.05 12.60 -6.05
C ILE A 52 -0.15 13.80 -6.98
N GLU A 53 0.89 14.59 -6.97
CA GLU A 53 1.08 15.74 -7.84
C GLU A 53 2.30 15.48 -8.73
N VAL A 54 2.10 15.57 -10.03
CA VAL A 54 3.13 15.46 -11.07
C VAL A 54 3.30 16.84 -11.68
N GLN A 55 4.50 17.38 -11.56
CA GLN A 55 4.96 18.57 -12.24
C GLN A 55 6.05 18.19 -13.26
N PRO A 56 6.42 19.08 -14.21
CA PRO A 56 7.36 18.75 -15.29
C PRO A 56 8.72 18.20 -14.84
N HIS A 57 9.17 18.55 -13.63
CA HIS A 57 10.48 18.18 -13.09
C HIS A 57 10.42 17.49 -11.72
N VAL A 58 9.25 17.41 -11.10
CA VAL A 58 9.10 16.88 -9.74
C VAL A 58 7.79 16.12 -9.60
N VAL A 59 7.84 15.00 -8.87
CA VAL A 59 6.66 14.24 -8.47
C VAL A 59 6.60 14.26 -6.95
N THR A 60 5.46 14.71 -6.43
CA THR A 60 5.20 14.81 -5.00
C THR A 60 4.09 13.84 -4.63
N VAL A 61 4.38 12.94 -3.70
CA VAL A 61 3.38 12.03 -3.13
C VAL A 61 3.07 12.48 -1.72
N LEU A 62 1.83 12.92 -1.51
CA LEU A 62 1.27 13.33 -0.23
C LEU A 62 0.45 12.16 0.30
N ALA A 63 1.05 11.32 1.15
CA ALA A 63 0.36 10.16 1.74
C ALA A 63 0.07 10.39 3.22
N ASP A 64 -1.10 9.95 3.67
CA ASP A 64 -1.51 10.03 5.09
C ASP A 64 -0.63 9.14 5.97
N THR A 65 -0.15 8.02 5.41
CA THR A 65 0.86 7.15 6.03
C THR A 65 1.70 6.53 4.92
N ALA A 66 3.04 6.67 5.01
CA ALA A 66 4.00 6.10 4.08
C ALA A 66 4.99 5.21 4.84
N LEU A 67 4.85 3.89 4.68
CA LEU A 67 5.78 2.91 5.23
C LEU A 67 6.71 2.42 4.11
N ARG A 68 8.02 2.47 4.34
CA ARG A 68 8.97 1.86 3.39
C ARG A 68 8.88 0.35 3.52
N ALA A 69 8.96 -0.38 2.41
CA ALA A 69 8.87 -1.85 2.43
C ALA A 69 9.96 -2.51 3.30
N ARG A 70 11.12 -1.86 3.47
CA ARG A 70 12.21 -2.30 4.35
C ARG A 70 11.94 -2.10 5.85
N ASP A 71 11.03 -1.20 6.18
CA ASP A 71 10.61 -0.85 7.55
C ASP A 71 9.22 -1.44 7.86
N LEU A 72 8.66 -2.26 6.96
CA LEU A 72 7.41 -2.97 7.15
C LEU A 72 7.67 -4.15 8.10
N ASP A 73 7.70 -3.85 9.40
CA ASP A 73 7.96 -4.79 10.47
C ASP A 73 6.87 -5.87 10.49
N GLU A 74 7.22 -7.06 9.97
CA GLU A 74 6.38 -8.26 9.91
C GLU A 74 5.73 -8.55 11.28
N ALA A 75 6.43 -8.22 12.37
CA ALA A 75 5.92 -8.36 13.73
C ALA A 75 4.74 -7.42 14.03
N ALA A 76 4.72 -6.19 13.51
CA ALA A 76 3.61 -5.25 13.71
C ALA A 76 2.36 -5.69 12.95
N ALA A 77 2.53 -6.20 11.73
CA ALA A 77 1.44 -6.76 10.93
C ALA A 77 0.86 -8.05 11.55
N VAL A 78 1.73 -8.95 12.05
CA VAL A 78 1.29 -10.17 12.76
C VAL A 78 0.60 -9.83 14.08
N LYS A 79 1.07 -8.83 14.82
CA LYS A 79 0.47 -8.40 16.08
C LYS A 79 -0.85 -7.64 15.89
N ALA A 80 -1.02 -6.94 14.77
CA ALA A 80 -2.31 -6.38 14.36
C ALA A 80 -3.31 -7.50 14.01
N LYS A 81 -2.85 -8.52 13.27
CA LYS A 81 -3.64 -9.71 12.96
C LYS A 81 -4.05 -10.48 14.23
N GLN A 82 -3.14 -10.72 15.16
CA GLN A 82 -3.44 -11.41 16.43
C GLN A 82 -4.45 -10.65 17.28
N ARG A 83 -4.33 -9.31 17.36
CA ARG A 83 -5.33 -8.49 18.07
C ARG A 83 -6.71 -8.55 17.43
N ALA A 84 -6.78 -8.54 16.11
CA ALA A 84 -8.04 -8.71 15.38
C ALA A 84 -8.64 -10.11 15.59
N GLU A 85 -7.80 -11.16 15.61
CA GLU A 85 -8.22 -12.54 15.90
C GLU A 85 -8.68 -12.73 17.35
N GLU A 86 -8.07 -12.04 18.33
CA GLU A 86 -8.49 -12.05 19.73
C GLU A 86 -9.81 -11.30 19.94
N ALA A 87 -9.97 -10.12 19.32
CA ALA A 87 -11.23 -9.36 19.35
C ALA A 87 -12.41 -10.16 18.74
N LEU A 88 -12.11 -11.07 17.81
CA LEU A 88 -13.07 -12.00 17.22
C LEU A 88 -13.43 -13.21 18.08
N ARG A 89 -12.51 -13.62 18.97
CA ARG A 89 -12.73 -14.75 19.90
C ARG A 89 -13.51 -14.34 21.14
N ASP A 90 -13.39 -13.08 21.55
CA ASP A 90 -14.14 -12.53 22.69
C ASP A 90 -15.58 -12.17 22.25
N ARG A 91 -16.42 -13.21 22.10
CA ARG A 91 -17.82 -13.07 21.67
C ARG A 91 -18.68 -12.47 22.78
N GLY A 92 -18.90 -11.16 22.72
CA GLY A 92 -19.89 -10.46 23.55
C GLY A 92 -21.25 -10.20 22.88
N ASP A 93 -21.30 -9.85 21.59
CA ASP A 93 -22.55 -9.39 20.98
C ASP A 93 -22.72 -9.79 19.51
N LYS A 94 -23.92 -10.28 19.16
CA LYS A 94 -24.27 -10.80 17.83
C LYS A 94 -24.18 -9.75 16.71
N ILE A 95 -24.13 -8.46 17.04
CA ILE A 95 -23.92 -7.35 16.09
C ILE A 95 -22.43 -7.23 15.71
N GLY A 96 -21.51 -7.48 16.66
CA GLY A 96 -20.07 -7.40 16.42
C GLY A 96 -19.50 -8.55 15.58
N VAL A 97 -20.18 -9.69 15.50
CA VAL A 97 -19.72 -10.87 14.72
C VAL A 97 -19.70 -10.59 13.21
N ALA A 98 -20.61 -9.77 12.70
CA ALA A 98 -20.67 -9.45 11.27
C ALA A 98 -19.56 -8.48 10.84
N GLU A 99 -19.32 -7.43 11.64
CA GLU A 99 -18.22 -6.48 11.41
C GLU A 99 -16.87 -7.18 11.57
N ALA A 100 -16.73 -8.01 12.59
CA ALA A 100 -15.50 -8.72 12.85
C ALA A 100 -15.24 -9.80 11.78
N GLN A 101 -16.28 -10.45 11.22
CA GLN A 101 -16.13 -11.32 10.04
C GLN A 101 -15.69 -10.54 8.79
N ALA A 102 -16.22 -9.34 8.57
CA ALA A 102 -15.77 -8.48 7.48
C ALA A 102 -14.30 -8.04 7.67
N GLU A 103 -13.89 -7.81 8.91
CA GLU A 103 -12.53 -7.46 9.28
C GLU A 103 -11.56 -8.65 9.09
N LEU A 104 -11.96 -9.86 9.50
CA LEU A 104 -11.20 -11.09 9.24
C LEU A 104 -11.05 -11.33 7.73
N ALA A 105 -12.11 -11.11 6.95
CA ALA A 105 -12.07 -11.28 5.50
C ALA A 105 -11.08 -10.29 4.84
N ARG A 106 -11.03 -9.04 5.32
CA ARG A 106 -10.06 -8.03 4.85
C ARG A 106 -8.63 -8.42 5.23
N ALA A 107 -8.41 -8.86 6.46
CA ALA A 107 -7.09 -9.30 6.94
C ALA A 107 -6.58 -10.52 6.17
N MET A 108 -7.44 -11.51 5.90
CA MET A 108 -7.10 -12.67 5.07
C MET A 108 -6.79 -12.27 3.61
N ALA A 109 -7.52 -11.31 3.05
CA ALA A 109 -7.23 -10.79 1.72
C ALA A 109 -5.84 -10.11 1.64
N GLN A 110 -5.45 -9.37 2.69
CA GLN A 110 -4.12 -8.77 2.78
C GLN A 110 -3.00 -9.81 2.83
N ILE A 111 -3.14 -10.86 3.64
CA ILE A 111 -2.13 -11.93 3.75
C ILE A 111 -1.97 -12.66 2.42
N LYS A 112 -3.09 -12.96 1.76
CA LYS A 112 -3.08 -13.65 0.47
C LYS A 112 -2.44 -12.79 -0.64
N ALA A 113 -2.60 -11.48 -0.58
CA ALA A 113 -1.93 -10.54 -1.48
C ALA A 113 -0.41 -10.54 -1.25
N ILE A 114 0.03 -10.55 0.01
CA ILE A 114 1.45 -10.62 0.40
C ILE A 114 2.08 -11.94 -0.07
N GLU A 115 1.42 -13.09 0.12
CA GLU A 115 1.92 -14.39 -0.36
C GLU A 115 2.05 -14.45 -1.89
N LYS A 116 1.09 -13.84 -2.61
CA LYS A 116 1.11 -13.84 -4.07
C LYS A 116 2.24 -12.96 -4.62
N LEU A 117 2.49 -11.81 -4.00
CA LEU A 117 3.63 -10.94 -4.32
C LEU A 117 4.97 -11.63 -4.02
N ARG A 118 5.02 -12.50 -3.02
CA ARG A 118 6.21 -13.29 -2.67
C ARG A 118 6.51 -14.42 -3.66
N LYS A 119 5.47 -15.04 -4.25
CA LYS A 119 5.61 -16.06 -5.32
C LYS A 119 6.01 -15.48 -6.67
N LEU A 120 5.71 -14.21 -6.94
CA LEU A 120 6.09 -13.51 -8.18
C LEU A 120 7.55 -13.01 -8.18
N LYS A 121 8.25 -13.10 -7.03
CA LYS A 121 9.67 -12.75 -6.88
C LYS A 121 10.62 -13.97 -6.90
N GLN A 122 10.10 -15.19 -7.09
CA GLN A 122 10.88 -16.40 -7.44
C GLN A 122 10.77 -16.65 -8.93
#